data_AF-A0A523YEA8-F1
#
_entry.id   AF-A0A523YEA8-F1
#
_cell.length_a   1.000
_cell.length_b   1.000
_cell.length_c   1.000
_cell.angle_alpha   90.00
_cell.angle_beta   90.00
_cell.angle_gamma   90.00
#
_symmetry.space_group_name_H-M   'P 1'
#
loop_
_entity.id
_entity.type
_entity.pdbx_description
1 polymer ?
#
loop_
_entity_poly.entity_id
_entity_poly.type
_entity_poly.pdbx_seq_one_letter_code
_entity_poly.pdbx_strand_id
1 'polypeptide(L)'
;MSREKLFAILAYFSLICATVSMIGIPENARADTWHGGHITGTEEWKPGDNDHIVKEHVYVDMGAILKIYVGSVVKFDDDMGLFVDGKLIIISGYLNYTQVLFTSSNGKPSEGIWYGIQFNMSSTSDSFLANSTIEYATYGVRFAHTNTSARILRDVTITNSTYGIQADTSYIKFVGGEVRDCEYGVNSSWTATEAPQGYVDIVEGAFTNISQVGILLHADVVAQSVRAANIENNTISGNGYGVHLWNASAQIYNNNISSNIRGIRGFGSAAWILSNEMYSNILNGIYFSKGIWASANSVEIEGNLLVNSPLGITVFDSHGNISGNNVSYSNAWGIATANTTGLIENNTLYANGWYNGNWANCINCSGLLVQTPTPNPYDLMVMNNTVVNNSRGVILNGYVFLGNNSIQENYYGIISGYYGSGKAILDNNTISWNSHTGVRLFRTYDFTIAIYNQIENNTIYGAYFDNGANGTLNMNNIANNTKTQDSYGVYNADNSVKIGAKHNWWGDPTGPQHGDNPFGNGDPAWGEMDFDPWESLPIGGAGP
;
A
#
# COMPACT_ATOMS: atom_id res chain seq x y z
N MET A 1 -64.93 -16.78 46.35
CA MET A 1 -64.19 -15.92 47.32
C MET A 1 -64.73 -14.50 47.15
N SER A 2 -65.24 -13.86 48.22
CA SER A 2 -65.87 -12.53 48.11
C SER A 2 -64.85 -11.47 47.71
N ARG A 3 -65.30 -10.42 47.00
CA ARG A 3 -64.46 -9.32 46.49
C ARG A 3 -63.62 -8.67 47.61
N GLU A 4 -64.13 -8.66 48.84
CA GLU A 4 -63.44 -8.21 50.06
C GLU A 4 -62.29 -9.13 50.51
N LYS A 5 -62.40 -10.45 50.32
CA LYS A 5 -61.31 -11.41 50.61
C LYS A 5 -60.18 -11.31 49.58
N LEU A 6 -60.49 -10.92 48.34
CA LEU A 6 -59.48 -10.70 47.30
C LEU A 6 -58.66 -9.42 47.55
N PHE A 7 -59.30 -8.35 48.04
CA PHE A 7 -58.61 -7.11 48.45
C PHE A 7 -57.72 -7.30 49.68
N ALA A 8 -58.14 -8.11 50.66
CA ALA A 8 -57.31 -8.42 51.83
C ALA A 8 -56.05 -9.24 51.46
N ILE A 9 -56.16 -10.17 50.50
CA ILE A 9 -55.02 -10.98 50.03
C ILE A 9 -54.06 -10.15 49.18
N LEU A 10 -54.56 -9.24 48.33
CA LEU A 10 -53.72 -8.33 47.54
C LEU A 10 -52.99 -7.29 48.42
N ALA A 11 -53.63 -6.77 49.46
CA ALA A 11 -52.99 -5.87 50.43
C ALA A 11 -51.94 -6.58 51.31
N TYR A 12 -52.13 -7.87 51.61
CA TYR A 12 -51.16 -8.67 52.37
C TYR A 12 -49.93 -9.02 51.50
N PHE A 13 -50.12 -9.31 50.21
CA PHE A 13 -49.02 -9.51 49.26
C PHE A 13 -48.26 -8.21 48.95
N SER A 14 -48.92 -7.05 48.87
CA SER A 14 -48.23 -5.77 48.68
C SER A 14 -47.42 -5.34 49.91
N LEU A 15 -47.85 -5.70 51.12
CA LEU A 15 -47.14 -5.39 52.37
C LEU A 15 -45.91 -6.30 52.56
N ILE A 16 -45.96 -7.56 52.10
CA ILE A 16 -44.80 -8.46 52.10
C ILE A 16 -43.80 -8.09 50.98
N CYS A 17 -44.27 -7.64 49.81
CA CYS A 17 -43.37 -7.10 48.76
C CYS A 17 -42.70 -5.77 49.16
N ALA A 18 -43.34 -4.94 49.99
CA ALA A 18 -42.78 -3.64 50.44
C ALA A 18 -41.86 -3.75 51.67
N THR A 19 -41.88 -4.87 52.40
CA THR A 19 -41.03 -5.08 53.59
C THR A 19 -39.84 -6.02 53.34
N VAL A 20 -39.84 -6.76 52.22
CA VAL A 20 -38.63 -7.47 51.72
C VAL A 20 -37.71 -6.54 50.92
N SER A 21 -38.17 -5.34 50.53
CA SER A 21 -37.38 -4.33 49.81
C SER A 21 -36.57 -3.36 50.69
N MET A 22 -36.46 -3.59 52.01
CA MET A 22 -35.65 -2.76 52.93
C MET A 22 -34.84 -3.56 53.96
N ILE A 23 -34.56 -4.84 53.69
CA ILE A 23 -33.30 -5.41 54.18
C ILE A 23 -32.33 -5.20 53.03
N GLY A 24 -31.64 -4.06 53.06
CA GLY A 24 -30.36 -3.96 52.41
C GLY A 24 -29.52 -5.10 52.97
N ILE A 25 -29.45 -6.22 52.25
CA ILE A 25 -28.26 -7.05 52.27
C ILE A 25 -27.17 -6.01 52.03
N PRO A 26 -26.20 -5.83 52.95
CA PRO A 26 -25.08 -4.98 52.62
C PRO A 26 -24.58 -5.51 51.27
N GLU A 27 -24.64 -4.68 50.22
CA GLU A 27 -23.58 -4.77 49.24
C GLU A 27 -22.34 -4.69 50.11
N ASN A 28 -21.70 -5.83 50.35
CA ASN A 28 -20.39 -5.82 50.92
C ASN A 28 -19.66 -4.82 50.03
N ALA A 29 -19.34 -3.66 50.56
CA ALA A 29 -18.42 -2.74 49.94
C ALA A 29 -17.11 -3.54 49.88
N ARG A 30 -16.96 -4.31 48.80
CA ARG A 30 -15.82 -5.18 48.64
C ARG A 30 -14.71 -4.22 48.20
N ALA A 31 -13.78 -3.94 49.11
CA ALA A 31 -12.71 -2.99 48.86
C ALA A 31 -11.90 -3.44 47.64
N ASP A 32 -11.68 -2.52 46.71
CA ASP A 32 -10.79 -2.75 45.58
C ASP A 32 -9.41 -3.25 46.05
N THR A 33 -8.79 -4.14 45.29
CA THR A 33 -7.47 -4.67 45.63
C THR A 33 -6.39 -3.70 45.17
N TRP A 34 -5.59 -3.18 46.10
CA TRP A 34 -4.55 -2.20 45.79
C TRP A 34 -3.22 -2.88 45.44
N HIS A 35 -2.56 -2.37 44.40
CA HIS A 35 -1.27 -2.84 43.92
C HIS A 35 -0.26 -1.70 43.79
N GLY A 36 1.01 -2.03 44.01
CA GLY A 36 2.15 -1.12 43.90
C GLY A 36 3.45 -1.77 44.38
N GLY A 37 4.59 -1.26 43.91
CA GLY A 37 5.90 -1.73 44.31
C GLY A 37 6.34 -3.02 43.60
N HIS A 38 7.16 -3.81 44.28
CA HIS A 38 7.85 -4.97 43.68
C HIS A 38 7.12 -6.29 43.94
N ILE A 39 6.85 -7.03 42.86
CA ILE A 39 6.47 -8.44 42.88
C ILE A 39 7.75 -9.26 42.77
N THR A 40 8.14 -9.91 43.87
CA THR A 40 9.40 -10.68 43.97
C THR A 40 9.19 -12.20 43.83
N GLY A 41 7.94 -12.65 43.73
CA GLY A 41 7.55 -14.05 43.65
C GLY A 41 6.42 -14.30 42.65
N THR A 42 5.58 -15.31 42.88
CA THR A 42 4.36 -15.49 42.09
C THR A 42 3.20 -14.75 42.73
N GLU A 43 2.54 -13.91 41.96
CA GLU A 43 1.32 -13.21 42.35
C GLU A 43 0.20 -13.50 41.34
N GLU A 44 -1.05 -13.56 41.83
CA GLU A 44 -2.22 -13.88 41.02
C GLU A 44 -3.32 -12.83 41.21
N TRP A 45 -3.81 -12.27 40.11
CA TRP A 45 -4.89 -11.29 40.06
C TRP A 45 -6.13 -11.94 39.43
N LYS A 46 -7.23 -12.05 40.19
CA LYS A 46 -8.45 -12.77 39.79
C LYS A 46 -9.66 -11.84 39.82
N PRO A 47 -10.65 -12.02 38.91
CA PRO A 47 -11.87 -11.20 38.92
C PRO A 47 -12.71 -11.36 40.19
N GLY A 48 -12.50 -12.45 40.93
CA GLY A 48 -13.12 -12.67 42.22
C GLY A 48 -12.69 -11.67 43.29
N ASP A 49 -11.60 -10.91 43.10
CA ASP A 49 -10.94 -10.08 44.11
C ASP A 49 -11.29 -8.58 44.01
N ASN A 50 -12.41 -8.23 43.36
CA ASN A 50 -12.78 -6.87 42.96
C ASN A 50 -11.81 -6.28 41.93
N ASP A 51 -12.04 -5.02 41.53
CA ASP A 51 -11.13 -4.33 40.64
C ASP A 51 -9.74 -4.22 41.27
N HIS A 52 -8.71 -4.43 40.46
CA HIS A 52 -7.31 -4.31 40.83
C HIS A 52 -6.84 -2.87 40.53
N ILE A 53 -6.51 -2.08 41.55
CA ILE A 53 -6.14 -0.66 41.40
C ILE A 53 -4.65 -0.49 41.65
N VAL A 54 -3.93 -0.07 40.61
CA VAL A 54 -2.50 0.23 40.64
C VAL A 54 -2.32 1.70 41.03
N LYS A 55 -1.90 1.92 42.28
CA LYS A 55 -1.71 3.27 42.86
C LYS A 55 -0.26 3.76 42.85
N GLU A 56 0.65 2.82 42.71
CA GLU A 56 2.08 3.05 42.51
C GLU A 56 2.54 2.12 41.39
N HIS A 57 3.64 2.45 40.70
CA HIS A 57 4.20 1.56 39.68
C HIS A 57 4.39 0.14 40.23
N VAL A 58 4.03 -0.85 39.42
CA VAL A 58 4.24 -2.27 39.73
C VAL A 58 5.43 -2.78 38.94
N TYR A 59 6.38 -3.40 39.62
CA TYR A 59 7.57 -4.02 39.03
C TYR A 59 7.50 -5.53 39.23
N VAL A 60 7.42 -6.30 38.15
CA VAL A 60 7.57 -7.75 38.18
C VAL A 60 9.05 -8.06 38.07
N ASP A 61 9.70 -8.34 39.18
CA ASP A 61 11.16 -8.52 39.24
C ASP A 61 11.62 -9.75 38.46
N MET A 62 12.92 -9.80 38.12
CA MET A 62 13.52 -10.96 37.49
C MET A 62 13.26 -12.24 38.29
N GLY A 63 12.73 -13.27 37.63
CA GLY A 63 12.34 -14.54 38.24
C GLY A 63 10.95 -14.56 38.90
N ALA A 64 10.30 -13.40 39.05
CA ALA A 64 8.92 -13.30 39.51
C ALA A 64 7.91 -13.58 38.38
N ILE A 65 6.68 -13.93 38.76
CA ILE A 65 5.59 -14.24 37.83
C ILE A 65 4.33 -13.51 38.26
N LEU A 66 3.81 -12.64 37.41
CA LEU A 66 2.47 -12.09 37.54
C LEU A 66 1.51 -12.86 36.63
N LYS A 67 0.47 -13.46 37.23
CA LYS A 67 -0.63 -14.09 36.50
C LYS A 67 -1.90 -13.27 36.66
N ILE A 68 -2.54 -12.92 35.55
CA ILE A 68 -3.81 -12.20 35.55
C ILE A 68 -4.85 -13.07 34.86
N TYR A 69 -5.96 -13.36 35.53
CA TYR A 69 -7.01 -14.23 35.00
C TYR A 69 -8.00 -13.42 34.16
N VAL A 70 -8.47 -13.99 33.05
CA VAL A 70 -9.55 -13.39 32.26
C VAL A 70 -10.77 -13.06 33.13
N GLY A 71 -11.38 -11.92 32.86
CA GLY A 71 -12.43 -11.30 33.66
C GLY A 71 -11.91 -10.22 34.61
N SER A 72 -10.62 -10.22 34.96
CA SER A 72 -10.05 -9.19 35.82
C SER A 72 -10.10 -7.81 35.17
N VAL A 73 -10.39 -6.79 35.99
CA VAL A 73 -10.27 -5.38 35.63
C VAL A 73 -9.10 -4.79 36.41
N VAL A 74 -8.12 -4.25 35.70
CA VAL A 74 -6.92 -3.61 36.24
C VAL A 74 -6.97 -2.13 35.89
N LYS A 75 -7.08 -1.27 36.90
CA LYS A 75 -7.16 0.18 36.75
C LYS A 75 -5.88 0.83 37.24
N PHE A 76 -5.33 1.78 36.48
CA PHE A 76 -4.14 2.52 36.84
C PHE A 76 -4.48 3.95 37.23
N ASP A 77 -3.98 4.41 38.37
CA ASP A 77 -3.94 5.85 38.68
C ASP A 77 -3.06 6.60 37.67
N ASP A 78 -3.26 7.91 37.56
CA ASP A 78 -2.55 8.77 36.62
C ASP A 78 -1.02 8.54 36.69
N ASP A 79 -0.36 8.50 35.53
CA ASP A 79 1.06 8.21 35.32
C ASP A 79 1.54 6.80 35.74
N MET A 80 0.70 5.95 36.36
CA MET A 80 1.13 4.63 36.83
C MET A 80 1.31 3.62 35.69
N GLY A 81 2.11 2.57 35.95
CA GLY A 81 2.49 1.59 34.92
C GLY A 81 2.90 0.24 35.50
N LEU A 82 2.90 -0.78 34.63
CA LEU A 82 3.33 -2.13 34.92
C LEU A 82 4.63 -2.44 34.16
N PHE A 83 5.71 -2.68 34.89
CA PHE A 83 7.04 -2.96 34.34
C PHE A 83 7.42 -4.41 34.59
N VAL A 84 7.78 -5.14 33.53
CA VAL A 84 8.02 -6.57 33.56
C VAL A 84 9.48 -6.88 33.25
N ASP A 85 10.23 -7.24 34.27
CA ASP A 85 11.57 -7.86 34.18
C ASP A 85 11.51 -9.39 34.34
N GLY A 86 10.47 -9.90 35.01
CA GLY A 86 10.18 -11.33 35.14
C GLY A 86 9.27 -11.86 34.04
N LYS A 87 8.09 -12.33 34.44
CA LYS A 87 7.10 -12.94 33.54
C LYS A 87 5.70 -12.41 33.79
N LEU A 88 5.00 -12.05 32.71
CA LEU A 88 3.56 -11.74 32.73
C LEU A 88 2.80 -12.75 31.85
N ILE A 89 1.73 -13.34 32.40
CA ILE A 89 0.86 -14.28 31.68
C ILE A 89 -0.60 -13.97 31.94
N ILE A 90 -1.40 -13.98 30.87
CA ILE A 90 -2.87 -14.03 30.98
C ILE A 90 -3.35 -15.47 31.06
N ILE A 91 -4.14 -15.77 32.09
CA ILE A 91 -4.73 -17.09 32.32
C ILE A 91 -6.15 -17.12 31.75
N SER A 92 -6.34 -17.87 30.66
CA SER A 92 -7.62 -18.07 29.98
C SER A 92 -8.46 -19.21 30.60
N GLY A 93 -9.70 -19.37 30.14
CA GLY A 93 -10.58 -20.49 30.55
C GLY A 93 -11.21 -20.34 31.93
N TYR A 94 -11.24 -19.12 32.48
CA TYR A 94 -11.76 -18.84 33.82
C TYR A 94 -13.18 -18.24 33.77
N LEU A 95 -14.14 -18.90 34.43
CA LEU A 95 -15.52 -18.41 34.69
C LEU A 95 -16.28 -17.80 33.47
N ASN A 96 -16.12 -18.37 32.28
CA ASN A 96 -16.73 -17.90 31.02
C ASN A 96 -16.34 -16.46 30.59
N TYR A 97 -15.38 -15.82 31.26
CA TYR A 97 -14.84 -14.56 30.80
C TYR A 97 -13.93 -14.78 29.60
N THR A 98 -13.93 -13.81 28.69
CA THR A 98 -13.16 -13.88 27.45
C THR A 98 -11.94 -12.99 27.46
N GLN A 99 -11.85 -11.98 28.33
CA GLN A 99 -10.76 -11.00 28.29
C GLN A 99 -10.42 -10.37 29.65
N VAL A 100 -9.19 -9.83 29.76
CA VAL A 100 -8.77 -8.89 30.84
C VAL A 100 -8.93 -7.47 30.35
N LEU A 101 -9.35 -6.54 31.21
CA LEU A 101 -9.39 -5.10 30.92
C LEU A 101 -8.29 -4.37 31.70
N PHE A 102 -7.41 -3.66 30.99
CA PHE A 102 -6.45 -2.70 31.54
C PHE A 102 -6.89 -1.29 31.15
N THR A 103 -7.14 -0.42 32.13
CA THR A 103 -7.67 0.93 31.89
C THR A 103 -7.27 1.91 32.99
N SER A 104 -7.71 3.15 32.93
CA SER A 104 -7.46 4.15 33.97
C SER A 104 -8.45 4.02 35.14
N SER A 105 -8.02 4.39 36.34
CA SER A 105 -8.91 4.58 37.50
C SER A 105 -9.69 5.90 37.44
N ASN A 106 -9.30 6.82 36.55
CA ASN A 106 -9.93 8.12 36.38
C ASN A 106 -11.35 7.97 35.78
N GLY A 107 -12.33 8.65 36.36
CA GLY A 107 -13.73 8.58 35.91
C GLY A 107 -13.99 9.25 34.55
N LYS A 108 -13.03 10.00 34.01
CA LYS A 108 -13.06 10.62 32.67
C LYS A 108 -11.68 10.53 32.03
N PRO A 109 -11.24 9.33 31.63
CA PRO A 109 -9.87 9.15 31.18
C PRO A 109 -9.63 9.87 29.84
N SER A 110 -8.46 10.49 29.74
CA SER A 110 -7.92 10.99 28.48
C SER A 110 -6.89 10.02 27.94
N GLU A 111 -6.63 10.08 26.64
CA GLU A 111 -5.48 9.42 26.02
C GLU A 111 -4.19 9.77 26.79
N GLY A 112 -3.31 8.79 26.99
CA GLY A 112 -2.00 9.02 27.61
C GLY A 112 -2.02 9.12 29.14
N ILE A 113 -3.16 8.96 29.80
CA ILE A 113 -3.29 9.29 31.24
C ILE A 113 -2.49 8.37 32.17
N TRP A 114 -2.20 7.15 31.75
CA TRP A 114 -1.34 6.22 32.48
C TRP A 114 -0.23 5.69 31.57
N TYR A 115 0.85 5.19 32.16
CA TYR A 115 2.07 4.88 31.41
C TYR A 115 1.88 3.77 30.39
N GLY A 116 1.36 2.62 30.83
CA GLY A 116 1.27 1.42 30.01
C GLY A 116 1.79 0.14 30.65
N ILE A 117 1.83 -0.92 29.84
CA ILE A 117 2.49 -2.18 30.16
C ILE A 117 3.83 -2.23 29.42
N GLN A 118 4.94 -2.32 30.15
CA GLN A 118 6.28 -2.39 29.57
C GLN A 118 6.96 -3.72 29.87
N PHE A 119 7.46 -4.36 28.81
CA PHE A 119 8.40 -5.48 28.90
C PHE A 119 9.83 -4.97 28.75
N ASN A 120 10.65 -5.18 29.78
CA ASN A 120 12.06 -4.84 29.78
C ASN A 120 12.91 -5.96 29.16
N MET A 121 14.17 -5.65 28.82
CA MET A 121 15.13 -6.60 28.25
C MET A 121 15.20 -7.94 29.03
N SER A 122 15.10 -7.87 30.36
CA SER A 122 15.14 -9.00 31.29
C SER A 122 13.95 -9.95 31.17
N SER A 123 12.82 -9.47 30.64
CA SER A 123 11.57 -10.23 30.58
C SER A 123 11.76 -11.56 29.88
N THR A 124 11.06 -12.58 30.37
CA THR A 124 11.09 -13.91 29.77
C THR A 124 10.31 -13.94 28.45
N SER A 125 10.82 -14.66 27.44
CA SER A 125 10.21 -14.73 26.10
C SER A 125 8.93 -15.56 26.03
N ASP A 126 8.63 -16.32 27.08
CA ASP A 126 7.36 -16.99 27.30
C ASP A 126 6.36 -16.11 28.07
N SER A 127 6.65 -14.81 28.22
CA SER A 127 5.64 -13.80 28.56
C SER A 127 4.63 -13.69 27.42
N PHE A 128 3.35 -13.79 27.78
CA PHE A 128 2.26 -13.92 26.81
C PHE A 128 1.07 -13.08 27.26
N LEU A 129 0.88 -11.96 26.57
CA LEU A 129 -0.28 -11.10 26.76
C LEU A 129 -1.31 -11.48 25.70
N ALA A 130 -2.47 -11.95 26.15
CA ALA A 130 -3.50 -12.40 25.25
C ALA A 130 -4.89 -12.10 25.77
N ASN A 131 -5.86 -12.02 24.86
CA ASN A 131 -7.27 -11.79 25.19
C ASN A 131 -7.42 -10.62 26.17
N SER A 132 -6.89 -9.47 25.79
CA SER A 132 -6.82 -8.31 26.69
C SER A 132 -7.23 -7.05 25.94
N THR A 133 -7.97 -6.18 26.61
CA THR A 133 -8.26 -4.83 26.14
C THR A 133 -7.43 -3.84 26.96
N ILE A 134 -6.74 -2.93 26.30
CA ILE A 134 -5.90 -1.89 26.91
C ILE A 134 -6.37 -0.52 26.40
N GLU A 135 -6.68 0.39 27.31
CA GLU A 135 -7.27 1.69 26.94
C GLU A 135 -6.60 2.86 27.66
N TYR A 136 -6.53 4.02 27.00
CA TYR A 136 -6.12 5.31 27.60
C TYR A 136 -4.65 5.38 28.07
N ALA A 137 -3.78 4.49 27.58
CA ALA A 137 -2.37 4.48 27.95
C ALA A 137 -1.55 5.47 27.10
N THR A 138 -0.38 5.88 27.59
CA THR A 138 0.66 6.48 26.74
C THR A 138 1.20 5.40 25.81
N TYR A 139 1.56 4.25 26.35
CA TYR A 139 1.94 3.06 25.59
C TYR A 139 0.99 1.92 25.95
N GLY A 140 0.13 1.47 25.03
CA GLY A 140 -0.69 0.28 25.29
C GLY A 140 0.19 -0.90 25.69
N VAL A 141 1.18 -1.21 24.85
CA VAL A 141 2.31 -2.09 25.19
C VAL A 141 3.62 -1.48 24.70
N ARG A 142 4.64 -1.47 25.57
CA ARG A 142 6.01 -1.09 25.22
C ARG A 142 6.97 -2.26 25.39
N PHE A 143 7.84 -2.47 24.40
CA PHE A 143 8.96 -3.39 24.47
C PHE A 143 10.25 -2.58 24.47
N ALA A 144 11.00 -2.66 25.56
CA ALA A 144 12.24 -1.91 25.75
C ALA A 144 13.45 -2.85 25.66
N HIS A 145 14.06 -2.90 24.48
CA HIS A 145 15.29 -3.65 24.17
C HIS A 145 15.16 -5.18 24.38
N THR A 146 14.04 -5.76 23.97
CA THR A 146 13.73 -7.19 24.08
C THR A 146 14.27 -7.99 22.88
N ASN A 147 15.56 -7.84 22.59
CA ASN A 147 16.22 -8.33 21.36
C ASN A 147 16.70 -9.79 21.40
N THR A 148 16.18 -10.62 22.30
CA THR A 148 16.60 -12.03 22.45
C THR A 148 15.63 -13.05 21.86
N SER A 149 14.34 -12.71 21.78
CA SER A 149 13.25 -13.57 21.29
C SER A 149 11.97 -12.74 21.18
N ALA A 150 11.06 -13.12 20.29
CA ALA A 150 9.78 -12.41 20.18
C ALA A 150 8.93 -12.55 21.45
N ARG A 151 8.30 -11.45 21.86
CA ARG A 151 7.21 -11.47 22.84
C ARG A 151 5.90 -11.50 22.06
N ILE A 152 4.98 -12.36 22.48
CA ILE A 152 3.75 -12.62 21.73
C ILE A 152 2.58 -11.86 22.36
N LEU A 153 1.94 -11.03 21.53
CA LEU A 153 0.65 -10.43 21.76
C LEU A 153 -0.37 -11.19 20.89
N ARG A 154 -1.42 -11.74 21.51
CA ARG A 154 -2.45 -12.48 20.77
C ARG A 154 -3.86 -12.06 21.13
N ASP A 155 -4.67 -11.69 20.15
CA ASP A 155 -6.05 -11.25 20.37
C ASP A 155 -6.12 -10.11 21.41
N VAL A 156 -5.20 -9.15 21.27
CA VAL A 156 -5.12 -7.96 22.12
C VAL A 156 -5.78 -6.80 21.40
N THR A 157 -6.69 -6.10 22.09
CA THR A 157 -7.27 -4.84 21.64
C THR A 157 -6.59 -3.68 22.37
N ILE A 158 -6.08 -2.70 21.63
CA ILE A 158 -5.49 -1.48 22.16
C ILE A 158 -6.21 -0.29 21.56
N THR A 159 -6.74 0.61 22.39
CA THR A 159 -7.49 1.76 21.90
C THR A 159 -7.33 3.03 22.73
N ASN A 160 -7.63 4.19 22.14
CA ASN A 160 -7.58 5.50 22.79
C ASN A 160 -6.25 5.75 23.51
N SER A 161 -5.15 5.26 22.95
CA SER A 161 -3.81 5.32 23.53
C SER A 161 -2.88 6.06 22.58
N THR A 162 -1.83 6.71 23.07
CA THR A 162 -0.91 7.45 22.19
C THR A 162 -0.17 6.50 21.25
N TYR A 163 0.50 5.50 21.82
CA TYR A 163 1.08 4.39 21.07
C TYR A 163 0.29 3.12 21.37
N GLY A 164 -0.14 2.41 20.34
CA GLY A 164 -0.68 1.06 20.49
C GLY A 164 0.42 0.12 20.99
N ILE A 165 1.42 -0.10 20.14
CA ILE A 165 2.60 -0.91 20.43
C ILE A 165 3.86 -0.10 20.09
N GLN A 166 4.70 0.13 21.09
CA GLN A 166 6.04 0.70 20.92
C GLN A 166 7.08 -0.41 21.05
N ALA A 167 7.91 -0.61 20.03
CA ALA A 167 8.96 -1.63 20.01
C ALA A 167 10.33 -0.98 19.81
N ASP A 168 11.01 -0.69 20.93
CA ASP A 168 12.34 -0.11 20.96
C ASP A 168 13.37 -1.21 20.91
N THR A 169 14.07 -1.33 19.79
CA THR A 169 15.06 -2.38 19.56
C THR A 169 14.59 -3.77 20.05
N SER A 170 13.40 -4.22 19.64
CA SER A 170 12.69 -5.37 20.22
C SER A 170 12.08 -6.31 19.19
N TYR A 171 12.12 -7.63 19.45
CA TYR A 171 11.35 -8.60 18.67
C TYR A 171 9.91 -8.67 19.15
N ILE A 172 8.95 -8.45 18.24
CA ILE A 172 7.53 -8.53 18.57
C ILE A 172 6.78 -9.45 17.61
N LYS A 173 5.79 -10.15 18.15
CA LYS A 173 4.83 -10.92 17.38
C LYS A 173 3.42 -10.54 17.80
N PHE A 174 2.68 -9.90 16.91
CA PHE A 174 1.27 -9.57 17.09
C PHE A 174 0.43 -10.48 16.19
N VAL A 175 -0.46 -11.27 16.79
CA VAL A 175 -1.26 -12.28 16.09
C VAL A 175 -2.71 -12.14 16.48
N GLY A 176 -3.55 -11.66 15.58
CA GLY A 176 -4.94 -11.40 15.91
C GLY A 176 -5.08 -10.25 16.92
N GLY A 177 -6.21 -9.55 16.84
CA GLY A 177 -6.51 -8.39 17.67
C GLY A 177 -6.59 -7.10 16.88
N GLU A 178 -6.71 -5.99 17.61
CA GLU A 178 -7.03 -4.69 17.03
C GLU A 178 -6.24 -3.58 17.72
N VAL A 179 -5.67 -2.66 16.95
CA VAL A 179 -5.15 -1.39 17.43
C VAL A 179 -5.90 -0.28 16.74
N ARG A 180 -6.63 0.56 17.50
CA ARG A 180 -7.48 1.59 16.91
C ARG A 180 -7.59 2.87 17.72
N ASP A 181 -7.89 3.98 17.05
CA ASP A 181 -8.08 5.28 17.68
C ASP A 181 -6.85 5.68 18.52
N CYS A 182 -5.66 5.43 17.97
CA CYS A 182 -4.36 5.76 18.55
C CYS A 182 -3.64 6.82 17.71
N GLU A 183 -2.57 7.42 18.24
CA GLU A 183 -1.68 8.25 17.42
C GLU A 183 -0.82 7.36 16.49
N TYR A 184 -0.21 6.31 17.04
CA TYR A 184 0.56 5.31 16.31
C TYR A 184 0.04 3.90 16.62
N GLY A 185 -0.06 3.03 15.62
CA GLY A 185 -0.49 1.65 15.82
C GLY A 185 0.64 0.77 16.33
N VAL A 186 1.55 0.42 15.43
CA VAL A 186 2.86 -0.17 15.76
C VAL A 186 3.95 0.82 15.38
N ASN A 187 4.80 1.16 16.34
CA ASN A 187 6.00 1.94 16.11
C ASN A 187 7.22 1.11 16.50
N SER A 188 7.98 0.63 15.51
CA SER A 188 9.18 -0.17 15.73
C SER A 188 10.42 0.55 15.23
N SER A 189 11.40 0.65 16.13
CA SER A 189 12.69 1.25 15.87
C SER A 189 13.83 0.25 16.06
N TRP A 190 14.91 0.38 15.28
CA TRP A 190 16.16 -0.30 15.57
C TRP A 190 17.38 0.59 15.32
N THR A 191 18.39 0.37 16.16
CA THR A 191 19.65 1.14 16.16
C THR A 191 20.85 0.31 15.68
N ALA A 192 20.66 -0.98 15.40
CA ALA A 192 21.74 -1.89 14.99
C ALA A 192 22.10 -1.73 13.51
N THR A 193 23.39 -1.93 13.19
CA THR A 193 23.95 -1.86 11.82
C THR A 193 23.48 -2.98 10.90
N GLU A 194 23.00 -4.09 11.47
CA GLU A 194 22.37 -5.18 10.75
C GLU A 194 20.99 -5.45 11.36
N ALA A 195 19.95 -5.43 10.53
CA ALA A 195 18.59 -5.75 10.97
C ALA A 195 18.48 -7.27 11.17
N PRO A 196 18.08 -7.74 12.36
CA PRO A 196 17.81 -9.16 12.53
C PRO A 196 16.58 -9.57 11.71
N GLN A 197 16.63 -10.71 11.03
CA GLN A 197 15.49 -11.25 10.28
C GLN A 197 14.31 -11.57 11.22
N GLY A 198 13.07 -11.20 10.84
CA GLY A 198 11.87 -11.56 11.59
C GLY A 198 11.69 -10.79 12.91
N TYR A 199 12.14 -9.55 12.92
CA TYR A 199 12.08 -8.64 14.07
C TYR A 199 10.67 -8.23 14.47
N VAL A 200 9.81 -8.00 13.48
CA VAL A 200 8.42 -7.61 13.69
C VAL A 200 7.54 -8.53 12.86
N ASP A 201 6.71 -9.34 13.51
CA ASP A 201 5.75 -10.23 12.85
C ASP A 201 4.34 -9.78 13.22
N ILE A 202 3.59 -9.27 12.23
CA ILE A 202 2.24 -8.73 12.40
C ILE A 202 1.31 -9.51 11.48
N VAL A 203 0.48 -10.34 12.09
CA VAL A 203 -0.35 -11.32 11.38
C VAL A 203 -1.80 -11.21 11.83
N GLU A 204 -2.72 -11.15 10.89
CA GLU A 204 -4.18 -11.18 11.16
C GLU A 204 -4.67 -10.06 12.10
N GLY A 205 -3.97 -8.92 12.14
CA GLY A 205 -4.32 -7.75 12.93
C GLY A 205 -5.21 -6.75 12.21
N ALA A 206 -5.98 -5.97 12.99
CA ALA A 206 -6.70 -4.79 12.52
C ALA A 206 -6.05 -3.50 13.04
N PHE A 207 -5.68 -2.58 12.14
CA PHE A 207 -5.06 -1.30 12.46
C PHE A 207 -5.91 -0.17 11.89
N THR A 208 -6.77 0.43 12.72
CA THR A 208 -7.85 1.30 12.23
C THR A 208 -7.91 2.67 12.89
N ASN A 209 -8.26 3.72 12.13
CA ASN A 209 -8.44 5.08 12.64
C ASN A 209 -7.23 5.63 13.43
N ILE A 210 -6.02 5.27 13.02
CA ILE A 210 -4.79 5.72 13.65
C ILE A 210 -4.36 7.04 13.02
N SER A 211 -4.28 8.09 13.83
CA SER A 211 -4.19 9.47 13.33
C SER A 211 -2.89 9.76 12.57
N GLN A 212 -1.79 9.07 12.90
CA GLN A 212 -0.52 9.15 12.18
C GLN A 212 -0.23 7.92 11.35
N VAL A 213 0.35 6.87 11.93
CA VAL A 213 0.85 5.71 11.17
C VAL A 213 0.31 4.41 11.77
N GLY A 214 -0.35 3.60 10.94
CA GLY A 214 -0.80 2.26 11.28
C GLY A 214 0.35 1.36 11.70
N ILE A 215 1.31 1.14 10.80
CA ILE A 215 2.53 0.38 11.08
C ILE A 215 3.75 1.19 10.59
N LEU A 216 4.56 1.66 11.54
CA LEU A 216 5.80 2.39 11.31
C LEU A 216 7.00 1.49 11.63
N LEU A 217 7.86 1.29 10.63
CA LEU A 217 9.16 0.64 10.80
C LEU A 217 10.26 1.62 10.43
N HIS A 218 11.17 1.89 11.36
CA HIS A 218 12.26 2.83 11.11
C HIS A 218 13.60 2.41 11.70
N ALA A 219 14.68 2.83 11.03
CA ALA A 219 16.05 2.53 11.42
C ALA A 219 16.93 3.79 11.45
N ASP A 220 17.80 3.87 12.47
CA ASP A 220 18.77 4.97 12.62
C ASP A 220 20.01 4.80 11.71
N VAL A 221 20.19 3.62 11.15
CA VAL A 221 21.27 3.28 10.20
C VAL A 221 20.69 2.60 8.96
N VAL A 222 21.36 2.77 7.82
CA VAL A 222 20.91 2.25 6.52
C VAL A 222 20.79 0.73 6.60
N ALA A 223 19.57 0.21 6.67
CA ALA A 223 19.36 -1.23 6.64
C ALA A 223 19.75 -1.78 5.27
N GLN A 224 20.79 -2.62 5.24
CA GLN A 224 21.11 -3.41 4.08
C GLN A 224 20.24 -4.67 4.05
N SER A 225 19.36 -4.76 3.06
CA SER A 225 18.87 -5.97 2.38
C SER A 225 18.28 -7.16 3.18
N VAL A 226 18.11 -7.10 4.51
CA VAL A 226 17.56 -8.21 5.31
C VAL A 226 16.12 -7.93 5.68
N ARG A 227 15.17 -8.81 5.32
CA ARG A 227 13.72 -8.71 5.59
C ARG A 227 13.43 -8.64 7.11
N ALA A 228 13.38 -7.43 7.64
CA ALA A 228 13.28 -7.21 9.09
C ALA A 228 11.86 -7.47 9.62
N ALA A 229 10.83 -7.24 8.80
CA ALA A 229 9.44 -7.40 9.23
C ALA A 229 8.60 -8.26 8.28
N ASN A 230 7.61 -8.94 8.85
CA ASN A 230 6.52 -9.61 8.17
C ASN A 230 5.19 -8.95 8.54
N ILE A 231 4.45 -8.50 7.53
CA ILE A 231 3.13 -7.87 7.68
C ILE A 231 2.17 -8.63 6.76
N GLU A 232 1.39 -9.53 7.35
CA GLU A 232 0.59 -10.52 6.63
C GLU A 232 -0.89 -10.53 7.08
N ASN A 233 -1.80 -10.66 6.11
CA ASN A 233 -3.24 -10.91 6.36
C ASN A 233 -3.90 -9.86 7.27
N ASN A 234 -3.41 -8.62 7.27
CA ASN A 234 -3.92 -7.55 8.13
C ASN A 234 -4.99 -6.71 7.43
N THR A 235 -5.88 -6.11 8.23
CA THR A 235 -6.75 -5.00 7.80
C THR A 235 -6.16 -3.69 8.30
N ILE A 236 -5.77 -2.80 7.39
CA ILE A 236 -5.09 -1.54 7.71
C ILE A 236 -5.88 -0.39 7.07
N SER A 237 -6.67 0.34 7.87
CA SER A 237 -7.63 1.28 7.30
C SER A 237 -7.89 2.57 8.07
N GLY A 238 -8.10 3.67 7.34
CA GLY A 238 -8.48 4.95 7.96
C GLY A 238 -7.33 5.65 8.69
N ASN A 239 -6.08 5.29 8.38
CA ASN A 239 -4.89 5.83 9.04
C ASN A 239 -4.25 6.97 8.24
N GLY A 240 -3.37 7.77 8.84
CA GLY A 240 -2.54 8.71 8.07
C GLY A 240 -1.62 7.99 7.08
N TYR A 241 -0.94 6.94 7.53
CA TYR A 241 -0.21 5.99 6.70
C TYR A 241 -0.67 4.59 7.07
N GLY A 242 -0.94 3.73 6.09
CA GLY A 242 -1.17 2.32 6.35
C GLY A 242 0.10 1.66 6.87
N VAL A 243 1.10 1.55 6.00
CA VAL A 243 2.45 1.07 6.32
C VAL A 243 3.49 2.10 5.89
N HIS A 244 4.38 2.48 6.80
CA HIS A 244 5.48 3.39 6.53
C HIS A 244 6.82 2.76 6.89
N LEU A 245 7.70 2.66 5.90
CA LEU A 245 9.07 2.20 6.04
C LEU A 245 10.03 3.39 5.89
N TRP A 246 10.91 3.58 6.87
CA TRP A 246 11.96 4.59 6.83
C TRP A 246 13.31 3.97 7.12
N ASN A 247 14.16 3.83 6.09
CA ASN A 247 15.42 3.07 6.15
C ASN A 247 15.21 1.63 6.64
N ALA A 248 14.06 1.05 6.34
CA ALA A 248 13.62 -0.24 6.85
C ALA A 248 13.38 -1.23 5.71
N SER A 249 13.12 -2.48 6.07
CA SER A 249 12.72 -3.49 5.12
C SER A 249 11.58 -4.36 5.64
N ALA A 250 10.69 -4.77 4.74
CA ALA A 250 9.54 -5.57 5.10
C ALA A 250 9.07 -6.47 3.96
N GLN A 251 8.45 -7.59 4.33
CA GLN A 251 7.50 -8.30 3.49
C GLN A 251 6.10 -7.85 3.89
N ILE A 252 5.32 -7.44 2.89
CA ILE A 252 3.96 -6.94 3.07
C ILE A 252 3.09 -7.71 2.10
N TYR A 253 2.31 -8.68 2.57
CA TYR A 253 1.50 -9.50 1.68
C TYR A 253 0.13 -9.87 2.20
N ASN A 254 -0.81 -10.06 1.27
CA ASN A 254 -2.21 -10.42 1.55
C ASN A 254 -2.92 -9.46 2.53
N ASN A 255 -2.51 -8.19 2.59
CA ASN A 255 -3.18 -7.22 3.44
C ASN A 255 -4.29 -6.49 2.68
N ASN A 256 -5.33 -6.08 3.41
CA ASN A 256 -6.33 -5.12 2.94
C ASN A 256 -5.98 -3.72 3.46
N ILE A 257 -5.54 -2.83 2.57
CA ILE A 257 -5.02 -1.49 2.91
C ILE A 257 -5.91 -0.42 2.28
N SER A 258 -6.82 0.16 3.06
CA SER A 258 -7.89 1.00 2.51
C SER A 258 -8.11 2.32 3.24
N SER A 259 -8.58 3.34 2.53
CA SER A 259 -9.01 4.62 3.13
C SER A 259 -7.94 5.33 3.99
N ASN A 260 -6.66 4.98 3.84
CA ASN A 260 -5.58 5.69 4.52
C ASN A 260 -5.25 6.97 3.74
N ILE A 261 -4.62 7.97 4.37
CA ILE A 261 -4.11 9.11 3.59
C ILE A 261 -3.07 8.61 2.58
N ARG A 262 -2.21 7.66 2.99
CA ARG A 262 -1.26 6.94 2.13
C ARG A 262 -1.30 5.45 2.46
N GLY A 263 -1.32 4.58 1.45
CA GLY A 263 -1.34 3.12 1.62
C GLY A 263 -0.01 2.60 2.18
N ILE A 264 0.92 2.25 1.29
CA ILE A 264 2.29 1.87 1.62
C ILE A 264 3.26 2.96 1.17
N ARG A 265 4.16 3.36 2.06
CA ARG A 265 5.24 4.29 1.74
C ARG A 265 6.59 3.76 2.20
N GLY A 266 7.60 3.84 1.34
CA GLY A 266 8.99 3.57 1.67
C GLY A 266 9.93 4.72 1.32
N PHE A 267 10.76 5.12 2.27
CA PHE A 267 11.84 6.08 2.06
C PHE A 267 13.17 5.43 2.46
N GLY A 268 14.12 5.34 1.52
CA GLY A 268 15.38 4.63 1.81
C GLY A 268 15.20 3.15 2.17
N SER A 269 14.09 2.55 1.74
CA SER A 269 13.60 1.27 2.23
C SER A 269 13.46 0.24 1.12
N ALA A 270 13.71 -1.03 1.43
CA ALA A 270 13.51 -2.16 0.52
C ALA A 270 12.28 -2.96 0.93
N ALA A 271 11.43 -3.38 -0.01
CA ALA A 271 10.22 -4.12 0.37
C ALA A 271 9.80 -5.14 -0.68
N TRP A 272 9.18 -6.22 -0.22
CA TRP A 272 8.42 -7.15 -1.06
C TRP A 272 6.94 -6.95 -0.76
N ILE A 273 6.21 -6.46 -1.77
CA ILE A 273 4.81 -6.08 -1.65
C ILE A 273 4.02 -6.99 -2.58
N LEU A 274 3.35 -7.99 -2.01
CA LEU A 274 2.82 -9.13 -2.75
C LEU A 274 1.32 -9.30 -2.48
N SER A 275 0.49 -9.39 -3.52
CA SER A 275 -0.91 -9.82 -3.37
C SER A 275 -1.73 -9.03 -2.34
N ASN A 276 -1.45 -7.74 -2.17
CA ASN A 276 -2.25 -6.87 -1.31
C ASN A 276 -3.42 -6.29 -2.10
N GLU A 277 -4.53 -6.06 -1.41
CA GLU A 277 -5.66 -5.32 -1.92
C GLU A 277 -5.67 -3.91 -1.33
N MET A 278 -5.72 -2.88 -2.19
CA MET A 278 -5.66 -1.50 -1.78
C MET A 278 -6.77 -0.67 -2.40
N TYR A 279 -7.59 -0.05 -1.55
CA TYR A 279 -8.78 0.69 -1.99
C TYR A 279 -8.81 2.10 -1.44
N SER A 280 -9.01 3.08 -2.31
CA SER A 280 -9.39 4.45 -1.94
C SER A 280 -8.42 5.14 -0.95
N ASN A 281 -7.12 4.83 -1.02
CA ASN A 281 -6.13 5.61 -0.26
C ASN A 281 -6.00 7.00 -0.88
N ILE A 282 -6.04 8.06 -0.05
CA ILE A 282 -6.35 9.45 -0.47
C ILE A 282 -5.27 10.05 -1.36
N LEU A 283 -4.00 9.71 -1.17
CA LEU A 283 -2.89 10.23 -1.98
C LEU A 283 -2.24 9.17 -2.84
N ASN A 284 -1.78 8.07 -2.25
CA ASN A 284 -1.10 7.02 -2.98
C ASN A 284 -1.46 5.61 -2.48
N GLY A 285 -1.40 4.64 -3.39
CA GLY A 285 -1.42 3.22 -3.07
C GLY A 285 -0.04 2.78 -2.58
N ILE A 286 0.94 2.72 -3.48
CA ILE A 286 2.34 2.36 -3.17
C ILE A 286 3.28 3.48 -3.62
N TYR A 287 4.15 3.95 -2.73
CA TYR A 287 5.13 4.99 -3.04
C TYR A 287 6.49 4.65 -2.45
N PHE A 288 7.51 4.51 -3.30
CA PHE A 288 8.89 4.29 -2.90
C PHE A 288 9.83 5.31 -3.53
N SER A 289 10.75 5.83 -2.73
CA SER A 289 11.82 6.70 -3.20
C SER A 289 13.14 6.43 -2.49
N LYS A 290 14.24 6.83 -3.13
CA LYS A 290 15.56 6.85 -2.50
C LYS A 290 15.54 7.64 -1.18
N GLY A 291 16.25 7.12 -0.18
CA GLY A 291 16.49 7.81 1.09
C GLY A 291 17.75 8.66 1.05
N ILE A 292 17.89 9.59 1.99
CA ILE A 292 19.06 10.48 2.11
C ILE A 292 20.38 9.69 2.22
N TRP A 293 20.32 8.50 2.82
CA TRP A 293 21.49 7.71 3.23
C TRP A 293 21.66 6.38 2.49
N ALA A 294 20.67 5.96 1.69
CA ALA A 294 20.70 4.66 1.04
C ALA A 294 21.28 4.73 -0.38
N SER A 295 22.10 3.73 -0.75
CA SER A 295 22.23 3.31 -2.15
C SER A 295 20.87 2.88 -2.70
N ALA A 296 20.71 2.79 -4.03
CA ALA A 296 19.44 2.44 -4.67
C ALA A 296 18.65 1.34 -3.90
N ASN A 297 17.40 1.64 -3.55
CA ASN A 297 16.53 0.70 -2.86
C ASN A 297 16.01 -0.35 -3.84
N SER A 298 15.90 -1.62 -3.44
CA SER A 298 15.25 -2.66 -4.25
C SER A 298 13.83 -2.88 -3.76
N VAL A 299 12.85 -2.74 -4.64
CA VAL A 299 11.43 -2.96 -4.33
C VAL A 299 10.84 -3.94 -5.32
N GLU A 300 10.22 -4.99 -4.79
CA GLU A 300 9.47 -5.99 -5.55
C GLU A 300 7.97 -5.74 -5.30
N ILE A 301 7.22 -5.46 -6.35
CA ILE A 301 5.78 -5.15 -6.28
C ILE A 301 5.05 -6.11 -7.21
N GLU A 302 4.45 -7.16 -6.65
CA GLU A 302 3.89 -8.26 -7.43
C GLU A 302 2.43 -8.54 -7.09
N GLY A 303 1.59 -8.70 -8.12
CA GLY A 303 0.26 -9.29 -7.96
C GLY A 303 -0.71 -8.48 -7.10
N ASN A 304 -0.47 -7.18 -6.90
CA ASN A 304 -1.33 -6.34 -6.06
C ASN A 304 -2.53 -5.80 -6.84
N LEU A 305 -3.65 -5.62 -6.14
CA LEU A 305 -4.84 -4.93 -6.65
C LEU A 305 -4.91 -3.53 -6.04
N LEU A 306 -4.87 -2.50 -6.88
CA LEU A 306 -4.93 -1.10 -6.47
C LEU A 306 -6.10 -0.41 -7.17
N VAL A 307 -7.03 0.16 -6.40
CA VAL A 307 -8.24 0.79 -6.92
C VAL A 307 -8.46 2.16 -6.26
N ASN A 308 -8.76 3.18 -7.06
CA ASN A 308 -9.17 4.51 -6.59
C ASN A 308 -8.13 5.26 -5.70
N SER A 309 -6.84 4.97 -5.85
CA SER A 309 -5.78 5.81 -5.27
C SER A 309 -5.24 6.79 -6.31
N PRO A 310 -5.21 8.11 -6.05
CA PRO A 310 -4.77 9.12 -7.03
C PRO A 310 -3.45 8.78 -7.71
N LEU A 311 -2.44 8.42 -6.91
CA LEU A 311 -1.20 7.81 -7.38
C LEU A 311 -1.29 6.30 -7.11
N GLY A 312 -1.26 5.47 -8.15
CA GLY A 312 -1.29 4.01 -7.99
C GLY A 312 0.02 3.48 -7.39
N ILE A 313 0.94 3.06 -8.24
CA ILE A 313 2.30 2.63 -7.89
C ILE A 313 3.28 3.71 -8.34
N THR A 314 4.17 4.13 -7.45
CA THR A 314 5.23 5.10 -7.76
C THR A 314 6.57 4.61 -7.21
N VAL A 315 7.57 4.51 -8.07
CA VAL A 315 8.94 4.10 -7.70
C VAL A 315 9.94 5.08 -8.31
N PHE A 316 10.63 5.85 -7.47
CA PHE A 316 11.58 6.88 -7.90
C PHE A 316 12.99 6.65 -7.35
N ASP A 317 14.02 6.95 -8.16
CA ASP A 317 15.44 6.88 -7.80
C ASP A 317 15.86 5.52 -7.18
N SER A 318 15.22 4.44 -7.62
CA SER A 318 15.31 3.11 -6.99
C SER A 318 15.45 2.00 -8.05
N HIS A 319 15.72 0.77 -7.61
CA HIS A 319 15.50 -0.43 -8.40
C HIS A 319 14.09 -0.96 -8.10
N GLY A 320 13.25 -1.09 -9.11
CA GLY A 320 11.84 -1.46 -8.96
C GLY A 320 11.43 -2.50 -9.99
N ASN A 321 11.10 -3.69 -9.50
CA ASN A 321 10.44 -4.72 -10.29
C ASN A 321 8.94 -4.69 -9.96
N ILE A 322 8.13 -4.46 -10.98
CA ILE A 322 6.69 -4.22 -10.86
C ILE A 322 5.99 -5.20 -11.79
N SER A 323 5.41 -6.27 -11.24
CA SER A 323 4.89 -7.39 -12.04
C SER A 323 3.46 -7.79 -11.66
N GLY A 324 2.63 -8.12 -12.64
CA GLY A 324 1.33 -8.76 -12.39
C GLY A 324 0.31 -7.91 -11.60
N ASN A 325 0.51 -6.60 -11.47
CA ASN A 325 -0.38 -5.75 -10.67
C ASN A 325 -1.58 -5.30 -11.50
N ASN A 326 -2.74 -5.15 -10.85
CA ASN A 326 -3.93 -4.53 -11.44
C ASN A 326 -4.13 -3.15 -10.79
N VAL A 327 -3.91 -2.09 -11.57
CA VAL A 327 -4.06 -0.71 -11.10
C VAL A 327 -5.16 -0.02 -11.88
N SER A 328 -6.19 0.42 -11.17
CA SER A 328 -7.36 1.02 -11.78
C SER A 328 -7.87 2.27 -11.09
N TYR A 329 -8.46 3.15 -11.91
CA TYR A 329 -9.12 4.37 -11.46
C TYR A 329 -8.21 5.33 -10.66
N SER A 330 -6.90 5.28 -10.89
CA SER A 330 -5.97 6.29 -10.38
C SER A 330 -6.15 7.57 -11.16
N ASN A 331 -6.53 8.67 -10.50
CA ASN A 331 -6.83 9.92 -11.21
C ASN A 331 -5.58 10.58 -11.83
N ALA A 332 -4.37 10.25 -11.38
CA ALA A 332 -3.12 10.74 -11.92
C ALA A 332 -2.38 9.67 -12.73
N TRP A 333 -1.78 8.68 -12.09
CA TRP A 333 -1.14 7.60 -12.84
C TRP A 333 -1.34 6.24 -12.20
N GLY A 334 -1.45 5.22 -13.06
CA GLY A 334 -1.47 3.82 -12.62
C GLY A 334 -0.10 3.42 -12.10
N ILE A 335 0.92 3.45 -12.96
CA ILE A 335 2.32 3.23 -12.58
C ILE A 335 3.15 4.45 -13.02
N ALA A 336 4.00 4.95 -12.13
CA ALA A 336 5.02 5.94 -12.49
C ALA A 336 6.40 5.55 -11.99
N THR A 337 7.39 5.63 -12.88
CA THR A 337 8.80 5.47 -12.53
C THR A 337 9.63 6.67 -12.99
N ALA A 338 10.62 7.02 -12.18
CA ALA A 338 11.57 8.10 -12.46
C ALA A 338 12.95 7.70 -11.96
N ASN A 339 14.00 7.83 -12.80
CA ASN A 339 15.37 7.44 -12.44
C ASN A 339 15.46 6.03 -11.86
N THR A 340 14.65 5.12 -12.39
CA THR A 340 14.44 3.78 -11.85
C THR A 340 14.92 2.74 -12.85
N THR A 341 15.55 1.69 -12.33
CA THR A 341 15.95 0.50 -13.10
C THR A 341 15.08 -0.69 -12.71
N GLY A 342 15.02 -1.72 -13.54
CA GLY A 342 14.26 -2.94 -13.26
C GLY A 342 13.32 -3.33 -14.40
N LEU A 343 12.22 -3.99 -14.03
CA LEU A 343 11.27 -4.55 -14.97
C LEU A 343 9.84 -4.12 -14.61
N ILE A 344 9.07 -3.68 -15.60
CA ILE A 344 7.63 -3.44 -15.48
C ILE A 344 6.93 -4.43 -16.41
N GLU A 345 6.33 -5.49 -15.86
CA GLU A 345 5.73 -6.53 -16.70
C GLU A 345 4.39 -7.09 -16.26
N ASN A 346 3.61 -7.60 -17.22
CA ASN A 346 2.35 -8.30 -16.94
C ASN A 346 1.35 -7.48 -16.09
N ASN A 347 1.48 -6.15 -16.05
CA ASN A 347 0.56 -5.30 -15.29
C ASN A 347 -0.67 -4.95 -16.14
N THR A 348 -1.81 -4.82 -15.47
CA THR A 348 -3.05 -4.29 -16.06
C THR A 348 -3.31 -2.89 -15.52
N LEU A 349 -3.35 -1.90 -16.42
CA LEU A 349 -3.54 -0.48 -16.10
C LEU A 349 -4.82 -0.01 -16.77
N TYR A 350 -5.89 0.14 -15.97
CA TYR A 350 -7.22 0.43 -16.47
C TYR A 350 -7.79 1.76 -15.96
N ALA A 351 -8.32 2.60 -16.85
CA ALA A 351 -9.06 3.80 -16.47
C ALA A 351 -8.27 4.78 -15.57
N ASN A 352 -6.96 4.90 -15.79
CA ASN A 352 -6.11 5.82 -15.05
C ASN A 352 -5.89 7.15 -15.79
N GLY A 353 -5.49 8.17 -15.03
CA GLY A 353 -5.11 9.49 -15.51
C GLY A 353 -6.26 10.42 -15.85
N TRP A 354 -7.49 10.10 -15.47
CA TRP A 354 -8.67 10.94 -15.67
C TRP A 354 -8.78 12.03 -14.59
N TYR A 355 -7.79 12.93 -14.51
CA TYR A 355 -7.76 14.00 -13.51
C TYR A 355 -8.93 14.98 -13.69
N ASN A 356 -9.78 15.12 -12.65
CA ASN A 356 -11.04 15.88 -12.72
C ASN A 356 -11.95 15.46 -13.91
N GLY A 357 -11.92 14.19 -14.30
CA GLY A 357 -12.70 13.68 -15.44
C GLY A 357 -12.24 14.21 -16.80
N ASN A 358 -11.07 14.85 -16.90
CA ASN A 358 -10.57 15.44 -18.15
C ASN A 358 -9.07 15.19 -18.36
N TRP A 359 -8.72 14.60 -19.50
CA TRP A 359 -7.34 14.32 -19.92
C TRP A 359 -6.48 15.59 -20.10
N ALA A 360 -7.07 16.75 -20.39
CA ALA A 360 -6.37 18.00 -20.69
C ALA A 360 -5.81 18.71 -19.45
N ASN A 361 -6.35 18.42 -18.26
CA ASN A 361 -6.01 19.14 -17.03
C ASN A 361 -4.72 18.66 -16.35
N CYS A 362 -4.15 17.55 -16.82
CA CYS A 362 -2.94 16.99 -16.25
C CYS A 362 -2.06 16.41 -17.35
N ILE A 363 -0.86 16.97 -17.47
CA ILE A 363 0.12 16.63 -18.51
C ILE A 363 0.82 15.28 -18.27
N ASN A 364 0.92 14.85 -17.02
CA ASN A 364 1.59 13.60 -16.62
C ASN A 364 0.64 12.45 -16.33
N CYS A 365 -0.66 12.69 -16.51
CA CYS A 365 -1.65 11.69 -16.15
C CYS A 365 -1.75 10.61 -17.23
N SER A 366 -1.59 9.35 -16.82
CA SER A 366 -1.44 8.20 -17.73
C SER A 366 -1.72 6.86 -17.06
N GLY A 367 -1.86 5.79 -17.85
CA GLY A 367 -1.75 4.43 -17.34
C GLY A 367 -0.35 4.19 -16.80
N LEU A 368 0.65 4.40 -17.66
CA LEU A 368 2.06 4.21 -17.37
C LEU A 368 2.87 5.47 -17.70
N LEU A 369 3.62 5.97 -16.72
CA LEU A 369 4.62 7.01 -16.88
C LEU A 369 6.01 6.42 -16.64
N VAL A 370 6.90 6.53 -17.63
CA VAL A 370 8.29 6.11 -17.50
C VAL A 370 9.20 7.30 -17.76
N GLN A 371 10.05 7.60 -16.77
CA GLN A 371 11.08 8.62 -16.87
C GLN A 371 12.45 8.03 -16.52
N THR A 372 13.35 7.91 -17.51
CA THR A 372 14.70 7.37 -17.29
C THR A 372 15.78 8.34 -17.76
N PRO A 373 16.75 8.71 -16.90
CA PRO A 373 17.88 9.54 -17.29
C PRO A 373 19.04 8.66 -17.82
N THR A 374 18.93 7.33 -17.69
CA THR A 374 20.02 6.41 -18.03
C THR A 374 20.15 6.32 -19.55
N PRO A 375 21.37 6.23 -20.09
CA PRO A 375 21.58 6.17 -21.54
C PRO A 375 21.32 4.77 -22.12
N ASN A 376 21.09 3.75 -21.27
CA ASN A 376 20.89 2.37 -21.69
C ASN A 376 19.40 1.99 -21.63
N PRO A 377 18.75 1.70 -22.77
CA PRO A 377 17.32 1.38 -22.82
C PRO A 377 16.95 0.05 -22.14
N TYR A 378 17.93 -0.78 -21.78
CA TYR A 378 17.73 -2.04 -21.08
C TYR A 378 17.83 -1.93 -19.56
N ASP A 379 18.14 -0.74 -19.02
CA ASP A 379 18.15 -0.53 -17.57
C ASP A 379 16.73 -0.57 -16.99
N LEU A 380 15.72 -0.24 -17.81
CA LEU A 380 14.31 -0.40 -17.50
C LEU A 380 13.58 -0.97 -18.71
N MET A 381 12.99 -2.15 -18.54
CA MET A 381 12.20 -2.81 -19.58
C MET A 381 10.71 -2.77 -19.22
N VAL A 382 9.87 -2.53 -20.22
CA VAL A 382 8.40 -2.53 -20.09
C VAL A 382 7.84 -3.60 -21.00
N MET A 383 7.37 -4.71 -20.43
CA MET A 383 6.99 -5.88 -21.22
C MET A 383 5.62 -6.46 -20.88
N ASN A 384 4.87 -6.93 -21.87
CA ASN A 384 3.65 -7.72 -21.64
C ASN A 384 2.57 -6.99 -20.80
N ASN A 385 2.57 -5.66 -20.75
CA ASN A 385 1.57 -4.92 -19.98
C ASN A 385 0.31 -4.68 -20.81
N THR A 386 -0.83 -4.69 -20.14
CA THR A 386 -2.13 -4.30 -20.70
C THR A 386 -2.49 -2.91 -20.19
N VAL A 387 -2.54 -1.92 -21.09
CA VAL A 387 -2.80 -0.51 -20.79
C VAL A 387 -4.03 -0.07 -21.54
N VAL A 388 -5.16 0.01 -20.82
CA VAL A 388 -6.49 0.15 -21.44
C VAL A 388 -7.34 1.27 -20.84
N ASN A 389 -8.04 2.02 -21.70
CA ASN A 389 -9.01 3.05 -21.29
C ASN A 389 -8.43 4.18 -20.41
N ASN A 390 -7.13 4.48 -20.55
CA ASN A 390 -6.49 5.57 -19.80
C ASN A 390 -6.58 6.90 -20.56
N SER A 391 -6.44 8.02 -19.86
CA SER A 391 -6.38 9.34 -20.50
C SER A 391 -5.15 9.52 -21.40
N ARG A 392 -4.06 8.84 -21.06
CA ARG A 392 -2.90 8.56 -21.91
C ARG A 392 -2.47 7.14 -21.55
N GLY A 393 -2.23 6.28 -22.52
CA GLY A 393 -1.79 4.92 -22.24
C GLY A 393 -0.42 4.95 -21.59
N VAL A 394 0.59 5.30 -22.38
CA VAL A 394 1.99 5.34 -21.96
C VAL A 394 2.62 6.70 -22.26
N ILE A 395 3.29 7.28 -21.27
CA ILE A 395 4.16 8.44 -21.43
C ILE A 395 5.61 8.00 -21.25
N LEU A 396 6.45 8.29 -22.24
CA LEU A 396 7.87 7.94 -22.24
C LEU A 396 8.74 9.20 -22.24
N ASN A 397 9.66 9.27 -21.29
CA ASN A 397 10.69 10.31 -21.24
C ASN A 397 12.02 9.66 -20.85
N GLY A 398 12.78 9.16 -21.82
CA GLY A 398 14.08 8.54 -21.54
C GLY A 398 14.43 7.43 -22.50
N TYR A 399 15.43 6.63 -22.11
CA TYR A 399 15.85 5.43 -22.82
C TYR A 399 15.13 4.22 -22.22
N VAL A 400 14.28 3.56 -23.01
CA VAL A 400 13.43 2.47 -22.54
C VAL A 400 13.04 1.53 -23.68
N PHE A 401 13.05 0.23 -23.39
CA PHE A 401 12.50 -0.80 -24.27
C PHE A 401 11.05 -1.10 -23.89
N LEU A 402 10.14 -1.02 -24.87
CA LEU A 402 8.74 -1.42 -24.73
C LEU A 402 8.48 -2.60 -25.66
N GLY A 403 8.32 -3.79 -25.08
CA GLY A 403 8.11 -5.03 -25.82
C GLY A 403 6.75 -5.67 -25.53
N ASN A 404 6.04 -6.17 -26.55
CA ASN A 404 4.87 -7.04 -26.33
C ASN A 404 3.73 -6.42 -25.50
N ASN A 405 3.57 -5.10 -25.46
CA ASN A 405 2.51 -4.46 -24.69
C ASN A 405 1.22 -4.31 -25.51
N SER A 406 0.08 -4.38 -24.84
CA SER A 406 -1.25 -4.11 -25.40
C SER A 406 -1.73 -2.75 -24.90
N ILE A 407 -1.70 -1.73 -25.76
CA ILE A 407 -2.01 -0.34 -25.44
C ILE A 407 -3.24 0.09 -26.24
N GLN A 408 -4.41 -0.09 -25.63
CA GLN A 408 -5.68 -0.02 -26.35
C GLN A 408 -6.72 0.90 -25.71
N GLU A 409 -7.64 1.44 -26.51
CA GLU A 409 -8.79 2.23 -26.02
C GLU A 409 -8.42 3.45 -25.17
N ASN A 410 -7.17 3.89 -25.18
CA ASN A 410 -6.74 5.08 -24.47
C ASN A 410 -7.11 6.33 -25.29
N TYR A 411 -7.07 7.52 -24.70
CA TYR A 411 -7.21 8.74 -25.50
C TYR A 411 -5.99 8.96 -26.42
N TYR A 412 -4.79 8.91 -25.84
CA TYR A 412 -3.56 8.71 -26.60
C TYR A 412 -2.96 7.35 -26.24
N GLY A 413 -2.45 6.58 -27.21
CA GLY A 413 -1.76 5.32 -26.94
C GLY A 413 -0.42 5.56 -26.26
N ILE A 414 0.59 6.00 -27.01
CA ILE A 414 1.94 6.32 -26.54
C ILE A 414 2.25 7.78 -26.83
N ILE A 415 2.85 8.48 -25.88
CA ILE A 415 3.40 9.82 -26.06
C ILE A 415 4.85 9.89 -25.60
N SER A 416 5.72 10.51 -26.40
CA SER A 416 7.11 10.79 -26.03
C SER A 416 7.48 12.26 -26.18
N GLY A 417 8.33 12.74 -25.26
CA GLY A 417 9.12 13.97 -25.41
C GLY A 417 8.60 15.24 -24.74
N TYR A 418 7.70 15.13 -23.76
CA TYR A 418 7.25 16.27 -22.96
C TYR A 418 8.39 16.89 -22.11
N TYR A 419 9.38 16.10 -21.69
CA TYR A 419 10.42 16.50 -20.74
C TYR A 419 11.86 16.35 -21.25
N GLY A 420 12.06 16.16 -22.55
CA GLY A 420 13.37 16.00 -23.17
C GLY A 420 13.38 14.90 -24.24
N SER A 421 14.46 14.83 -25.02
CA SER A 421 14.60 13.82 -26.07
C SER A 421 14.78 12.43 -25.47
N GLY A 422 13.76 11.58 -25.57
CA GLY A 422 13.84 10.16 -25.23
C GLY A 422 14.22 9.31 -26.45
N LYS A 423 14.99 8.24 -26.25
CA LYS A 423 15.14 7.18 -27.25
C LYS A 423 14.41 5.95 -26.77
N ALA A 424 13.20 5.69 -27.26
CA ALA A 424 12.54 4.42 -26.98
C ALA A 424 12.67 3.48 -28.18
N ILE A 425 12.63 2.19 -27.87
CA ILE A 425 12.47 1.10 -28.84
C ILE A 425 11.12 0.48 -28.54
N LEU A 426 10.18 0.59 -29.48
CA LEU A 426 8.88 -0.08 -29.40
C LEU A 426 8.95 -1.34 -30.25
N ASP A 427 8.83 -2.54 -29.67
CA ASP A 427 8.90 -3.84 -30.36
C ASP A 427 7.67 -4.70 -30.07
N ASN A 428 7.05 -5.26 -31.13
CA ASN A 428 5.91 -6.18 -31.04
C ASN A 428 4.73 -5.70 -30.16
N ASN A 429 4.45 -4.40 -30.13
CA ASN A 429 3.33 -3.86 -29.34
C ASN A 429 2.04 -3.81 -30.18
N THR A 430 0.90 -4.03 -29.53
CA THR A 430 -0.43 -3.75 -30.10
C THR A 430 -0.89 -2.38 -29.62
N ILE A 431 -1.04 -1.42 -30.53
CA ILE A 431 -1.38 -0.03 -30.25
C ILE A 431 -2.62 0.33 -31.06
N SER A 432 -3.79 0.06 -30.49
CA SER A 432 -5.03 0.08 -31.26
C SER A 432 -6.22 0.69 -30.55
N TRP A 433 -7.22 1.11 -31.33
CA TRP A 433 -8.48 1.64 -30.80
C TRP A 433 -8.31 2.87 -29.90
N ASN A 434 -7.18 3.58 -29.98
CA ASN A 434 -7.00 4.81 -29.22
C ASN A 434 -7.81 5.93 -29.87
N SER A 435 -8.53 6.69 -29.05
CA SER A 435 -9.54 7.64 -29.55
C SER A 435 -8.96 8.91 -30.19
N HIS A 436 -7.64 9.10 -30.12
CA HIS A 436 -6.92 10.14 -30.86
C HIS A 436 -5.75 9.56 -31.67
N THR A 437 -4.61 9.27 -31.03
CA THR A 437 -3.40 8.85 -31.73
C THR A 437 -2.81 7.60 -31.11
N GLY A 438 -2.32 6.68 -31.95
CA GLY A 438 -1.56 5.52 -31.53
C GLY A 438 -0.22 5.92 -30.91
N VAL A 439 0.68 6.51 -31.70
CA VAL A 439 2.01 6.98 -31.24
C VAL A 439 2.21 8.45 -31.55
N ARG A 440 2.45 9.28 -30.53
CA ARG A 440 2.75 10.71 -30.68
C ARG A 440 4.16 11.03 -30.21
N LEU A 441 4.98 11.57 -31.10
CA LEU A 441 6.34 12.00 -30.80
C LEU A 441 6.44 13.53 -30.91
N PHE A 442 6.97 14.15 -29.87
CA PHE A 442 7.12 15.60 -29.77
C PHE A 442 8.55 15.91 -29.32
N ARG A 443 9.29 16.77 -30.06
CA ARG A 443 10.67 17.18 -29.67
C ARG A 443 11.61 16.02 -29.30
N THR A 444 11.44 14.90 -29.98
CA THR A 444 12.15 13.65 -29.69
C THR A 444 13.15 13.37 -30.82
N TYR A 445 14.40 13.04 -30.50
CA TYR A 445 15.45 12.77 -31.49
C TYR A 445 15.89 11.30 -31.40
N ASP A 446 16.10 10.65 -32.54
CA ASP A 446 16.50 9.23 -32.66
C ASP A 446 15.52 8.22 -32.01
N PHE A 447 14.20 8.50 -32.07
CA PHE A 447 13.19 7.55 -31.59
C PHE A 447 13.00 6.42 -32.59
N THR A 448 12.95 5.16 -32.14
CA THR A 448 12.76 4.01 -33.04
C THR A 448 11.43 3.32 -32.72
N ILE A 449 10.46 3.44 -33.63
CA ILE A 449 9.25 2.61 -33.65
C ILE A 449 9.62 1.33 -34.39
N ALA A 450 10.21 0.39 -33.65
CA ALA A 450 11.00 -0.71 -34.18
C ALA A 450 10.19 -2.00 -34.29
N ILE A 451 9.84 -2.41 -35.50
CA ILE A 451 9.51 -3.79 -35.87
C ILE A 451 8.31 -4.46 -35.15
N TYR A 452 7.48 -5.10 -35.96
CA TYR A 452 6.35 -5.94 -35.56
C TYR A 452 5.26 -5.27 -34.70
N ASN A 453 5.24 -3.94 -34.60
CA ASN A 453 4.13 -3.27 -33.92
C ASN A 453 2.87 -3.27 -34.80
N GLN A 454 1.72 -3.45 -34.16
CA GLN A 454 0.39 -3.29 -34.77
C GLN A 454 -0.19 -1.94 -34.35
N ILE A 455 -0.08 -0.94 -35.23
CA ILE A 455 -0.58 0.41 -35.02
C ILE A 455 -1.85 0.57 -35.84
N GLU A 456 -2.98 0.18 -35.26
CA GLU A 456 -4.20 -0.01 -36.04
C GLU A 456 -5.46 0.56 -35.39
N ASN A 457 -6.44 0.95 -36.19
CA ASN A 457 -7.75 1.38 -35.70
C ASN A 457 -7.71 2.57 -34.72
N ASN A 458 -6.67 3.40 -34.77
CA ASN A 458 -6.63 4.65 -34.02
C ASN A 458 -7.44 5.72 -34.77
N THR A 459 -8.14 6.61 -34.05
CA THR A 459 -9.16 7.47 -34.67
C THR A 459 -8.60 8.56 -35.59
N ILE A 460 -7.51 9.23 -35.17
CA ILE A 460 -6.96 10.40 -35.88
C ILE A 460 -5.63 10.07 -36.53
N TYR A 461 -4.66 9.54 -35.79
CA TYR A 461 -3.35 9.21 -36.37
C TYR A 461 -2.87 7.84 -35.89
N GLY A 462 -2.28 7.05 -36.78
CA GLY A 462 -1.47 5.90 -36.36
C GLY A 462 -0.22 6.39 -35.63
N ALA A 463 0.60 7.17 -36.33
CA ALA A 463 1.74 7.88 -35.76
C ALA A 463 1.75 9.38 -36.13
N TYR A 464 2.11 10.24 -35.18
CA TYR A 464 2.14 11.70 -35.33
C TYR A 464 3.49 12.25 -34.84
N PHE A 465 4.21 12.93 -35.74
CA PHE A 465 5.51 13.54 -35.50
C PHE A 465 5.39 15.07 -35.53
N ASP A 466 5.90 15.75 -34.51
CA ASP A 466 5.73 17.20 -34.35
C ASP A 466 6.93 17.86 -33.64
N ASN A 467 7.13 19.16 -33.89
CA ASN A 467 8.13 20.02 -33.27
C ASN A 467 9.55 19.44 -33.35
N GLY A 468 10.03 19.16 -34.57
CA GLY A 468 11.37 18.62 -34.81
C GLY A 468 11.56 17.16 -34.37
N ALA A 469 10.48 16.42 -34.10
CA ALA A 469 10.58 15.01 -33.77
C ALA A 469 11.16 14.21 -34.97
N ASN A 470 12.20 13.43 -34.71
CA ASN A 470 12.81 12.51 -35.66
C ASN A 470 12.64 11.08 -35.16
N GLY A 471 12.24 10.18 -36.07
CA GLY A 471 12.22 8.76 -35.77
C GLY A 471 12.11 7.90 -37.01
N THR A 472 12.26 6.59 -36.79
CA THR A 472 12.13 5.57 -37.83
C THR A 472 10.99 4.62 -37.48
N LEU A 473 10.17 4.29 -38.47
CA LEU A 473 9.17 3.23 -38.45
C LEU A 473 9.61 2.17 -39.43
N ASN A 474 9.84 0.95 -38.96
CA ASN A 474 10.28 -0.14 -39.81
C ASN A 474 9.60 -1.43 -39.41
N MET A 475 9.17 -2.25 -40.38
CA MET A 475 8.54 -3.56 -40.16
C MET A 475 7.27 -3.53 -39.32
N ASN A 476 6.42 -2.49 -39.40
CA ASN A 476 5.17 -2.40 -38.64
C ASN A 476 3.92 -2.57 -39.51
N ASN A 477 2.80 -2.96 -38.90
CA ASN A 477 1.47 -2.85 -39.48
C ASN A 477 0.85 -1.52 -39.09
N ILE A 478 0.57 -0.67 -40.07
CA ILE A 478 -0.06 0.64 -39.92
C ILE A 478 -1.32 0.63 -40.77
N ALA A 479 -2.46 0.29 -40.17
CA ALA A 479 -3.68 0.09 -40.94
C ALA A 479 -4.94 0.58 -40.22
N ASN A 480 -5.92 1.03 -41.01
CA ASN A 480 -7.23 1.43 -40.52
C ASN A 480 -7.21 2.59 -39.53
N ASN A 481 -6.19 3.46 -39.59
CA ASN A 481 -6.08 4.67 -38.76
C ASN A 481 -6.79 5.89 -39.38
N THR A 482 -7.70 5.63 -40.32
CA THR A 482 -8.33 6.60 -41.22
C THR A 482 -9.79 6.89 -40.88
N LYS A 483 -10.10 7.07 -39.58
CA LYS A 483 -11.52 7.16 -39.14
C LYS A 483 -12.15 8.55 -39.36
N THR A 484 -11.37 9.56 -39.74
CA THR A 484 -11.85 10.94 -39.97
C THR A 484 -11.26 11.55 -41.26
N GLN A 485 -11.80 12.67 -41.73
CA GLN A 485 -11.34 13.27 -42.99
C GLN A 485 -9.88 13.75 -42.95
N ASP A 486 -9.37 14.11 -41.76
CA ASP A 486 -8.00 14.61 -41.56
C ASP A 486 -7.13 13.58 -40.82
N SER A 487 -7.39 12.29 -41.04
CA SER A 487 -6.65 11.19 -40.39
C SER A 487 -5.65 10.52 -41.32
N TYR A 488 -4.54 10.07 -40.72
CA TYR A 488 -3.38 9.55 -41.44
C TYR A 488 -2.80 8.34 -40.71
N GLY A 489 -2.29 7.37 -41.46
CA GLY A 489 -1.46 6.30 -40.90
C GLY A 489 -0.22 6.90 -40.23
N VAL A 490 0.48 7.80 -40.94
CA VAL A 490 1.60 8.55 -40.38
C VAL A 490 1.52 10.01 -40.83
N TYR A 491 1.57 10.93 -39.87
CA TYR A 491 1.55 12.37 -40.12
C TYR A 491 2.85 13.03 -39.63
N ASN A 492 3.61 13.60 -40.55
CA ASN A 492 4.74 14.47 -40.24
C ASN A 492 4.30 15.94 -40.27
N ALA A 493 4.18 16.57 -39.10
CA ALA A 493 3.82 17.98 -38.98
C ALA A 493 4.97 18.93 -39.29
N ASP A 494 6.22 18.45 -39.22
CA ASP A 494 7.43 19.24 -39.38
C ASP A 494 8.26 18.74 -40.56
N ASN A 495 8.00 19.33 -41.73
CA ASN A 495 8.69 19.01 -42.97
C ASN A 495 10.18 19.41 -42.99
N SER A 496 10.74 19.99 -41.92
CA SER A 496 12.19 20.17 -41.82
C SER A 496 12.94 18.87 -41.48
N VAL A 497 12.22 17.83 -41.02
CA VAL A 497 12.75 16.52 -40.69
C VAL A 497 12.12 15.47 -41.59
N LYS A 498 12.94 14.68 -42.29
CA LYS A 498 12.44 13.55 -43.11
C LYS A 498 12.27 12.31 -42.23
N ILE A 499 11.05 11.80 -42.14
CA ILE A 499 10.75 10.59 -41.36
C ILE A 499 11.07 9.34 -42.18
N GLY A 500 11.79 8.37 -41.58
CA GLY A 500 12.00 7.07 -42.21
C GLY A 500 10.85 6.12 -41.89
N ALA A 501 10.14 5.61 -42.91
CA ALA A 501 8.95 4.80 -42.76
C ALA A 501 8.94 3.59 -43.73
N LYS A 502 10.11 2.98 -43.97
CA LYS A 502 10.27 1.84 -44.90
C LYS A 502 9.79 0.53 -44.30
N HIS A 503 9.50 -0.44 -45.16
CA HIS A 503 9.05 -1.79 -44.87
C HIS A 503 7.88 -1.85 -43.89
N ASN A 504 6.94 -0.91 -43.97
CA ASN A 504 5.69 -1.00 -43.22
C ASN A 504 4.58 -1.50 -44.15
N TRP A 505 3.61 -2.21 -43.57
CA TRP A 505 2.34 -2.52 -44.20
C TRP A 505 1.35 -1.39 -43.93
N TRP A 506 0.73 -0.85 -44.98
CA TRP A 506 -0.14 0.34 -44.88
C TRP A 506 -1.63 0.02 -44.96
N GLY A 507 -2.02 -1.25 -44.82
CA GLY A 507 -3.41 -1.69 -44.98
C GLY A 507 -3.80 -2.08 -46.42
N ASP A 508 -2.95 -1.79 -47.42
CA ASP A 508 -3.17 -2.17 -48.82
C ASP A 508 -1.85 -2.45 -49.57
N PRO A 509 -1.80 -3.42 -50.52
CA PRO A 509 -0.57 -3.77 -51.27
C PRO A 509 0.00 -2.63 -52.11
N THR A 510 -0.82 -1.63 -52.46
CA THR A 510 -0.40 -0.45 -53.21
C THR A 510 0.31 0.60 -52.36
N GLY A 511 0.45 0.38 -51.04
CA GLY A 511 1.18 1.26 -50.13
C GLY A 511 0.35 2.46 -49.68
N PRO A 512 0.97 3.43 -48.98
CA PRO A 512 0.27 4.58 -48.44
C PRO A 512 -0.21 5.51 -49.55
N GLN A 513 -1.36 6.13 -49.35
CA GLN A 513 -1.72 7.30 -50.15
C GLN A 513 -0.79 8.47 -49.81
N HIS A 514 0.02 8.93 -50.78
CA HIS A 514 0.95 10.05 -50.61
C HIS A 514 1.14 10.79 -51.94
N GLY A 515 1.64 12.04 -51.91
CA GLY A 515 1.96 12.79 -53.14
C GLY A 515 2.96 12.05 -54.05
N ASP A 516 3.93 11.37 -53.44
CA ASP A 516 4.93 10.53 -54.12
C ASP A 516 4.42 9.10 -54.44
N ASN A 517 3.22 8.73 -53.97
CA ASN A 517 2.53 7.49 -54.32
C ASN A 517 1.03 7.75 -54.57
N PRO A 518 0.69 8.44 -55.68
CA PRO A 518 -0.68 8.95 -55.91
C PRO A 518 -1.73 7.86 -56.16
N PHE A 519 -1.31 6.60 -56.36
CA PHE A 519 -2.19 5.45 -56.58
C PHE A 519 -2.27 4.50 -55.37
N GLY A 520 -1.61 4.84 -54.25
CA GLY A 520 -1.71 4.08 -53.02
C GLY A 520 -3.11 4.17 -52.41
N ASN A 521 -3.68 3.03 -52.02
CA ASN A 521 -4.98 2.90 -51.37
C ASN A 521 -4.88 2.58 -49.87
N GLY A 522 -3.67 2.44 -49.33
CA GLY A 522 -3.44 2.24 -47.91
C GLY A 522 -3.69 3.51 -47.09
N ASP A 523 -3.52 3.42 -45.77
CA ASP A 523 -3.59 4.55 -44.86
C ASP A 523 -2.73 5.73 -45.38
N PRO A 524 -3.29 6.95 -45.48
CA PRO A 524 -2.57 8.11 -45.98
C PRO A 524 -1.34 8.43 -45.13
N ALA A 525 -0.28 8.86 -45.81
CA ALA A 525 0.87 9.48 -45.19
C ALA A 525 0.88 10.97 -45.52
N TRP A 526 1.46 11.80 -44.64
CA TRP A 526 1.62 13.23 -44.88
C TRP A 526 2.99 13.75 -44.46
N GLY A 527 3.51 14.69 -45.26
CA GLY A 527 4.75 15.41 -45.02
C GLY A 527 6.00 14.69 -45.52
N GLU A 528 7.17 15.26 -45.24
CA GLU A 528 8.46 14.73 -45.72
C GLU A 528 8.77 13.35 -45.12
N MET A 529 8.71 12.31 -45.95
CA MET A 529 8.82 10.91 -45.50
C MET A 529 9.49 10.01 -46.55
N ASP A 530 10.14 8.94 -46.09
CA ASP A 530 10.68 7.86 -46.91
C ASP A 530 9.98 6.54 -46.59
N PHE A 531 8.95 6.19 -47.35
CA PHE A 531 8.12 4.99 -47.14
C PHE A 531 8.39 3.86 -48.14
N ASP A 532 9.37 4.03 -49.05
CA ASP A 532 9.73 3.03 -50.07
C ASP A 532 11.04 2.31 -49.69
N PRO A 533 11.08 0.96 -49.69
CA PRO A 533 9.97 0.04 -49.99
C PRO A 533 8.91 0.01 -48.90
N TRP A 534 7.67 -0.34 -49.26
CA TRP A 534 6.61 -0.78 -48.34
C TRP A 534 6.34 -2.28 -48.54
N GLU A 535 5.69 -2.90 -47.56
CA GLU A 535 5.33 -4.32 -47.65
C GLU A 535 3.99 -4.51 -48.39
N SER A 536 3.87 -5.61 -49.13
CA SER A 536 2.64 -5.95 -49.88
C SER A 536 1.66 -6.85 -49.12
N LEU A 537 2.07 -7.31 -47.94
CA LEU A 537 1.27 -8.13 -47.03
C LEU A 537 1.46 -7.64 -45.58
N PRO A 538 0.48 -7.90 -44.70
CA PRO A 538 0.64 -7.69 -43.27
C PRO A 538 1.86 -8.41 -42.70
N ILE A 539 2.61 -7.70 -41.87
CA ILE A 539 3.83 -8.16 -41.22
C ILE A 539 3.45 -8.97 -39.98
N GLY A 540 4.06 -10.15 -39.81
CA GLY A 540 3.72 -11.05 -38.70
C GLY A 540 2.38 -11.79 -38.87
N GLY A 541 1.69 -11.63 -40.01
CA GLY A 541 0.60 -12.50 -40.39
C GLY A 541 1.15 -13.89 -40.72
N ALA A 542 0.78 -14.90 -39.94
CA ALA A 542 0.70 -16.25 -40.50
C ALA A 542 -0.21 -16.13 -41.74
N GLY A 543 0.37 -16.33 -42.93
CA GLY A 543 -0.39 -16.62 -44.13
C GLY A 543 -1.29 -17.85 -43.91
N PRO A 544 -2.29 -18.05 -44.78
CA PRO A 544 -3.41 -18.98 -44.57
C PRO A 544 -3.04 -20.39 -44.09
#